data_AF-E2ADH0-F1
#
_entry.id   AF-E2ADH0-F1
#
_cell.length_a   1.000
_cell.length_b   1.000
_cell.length_c   1.000
_cell.angle_alpha   90.00
_cell.angle_beta   90.00
_cell.angle_gamma   90.00
#
_symmetry.space_group_name_H-M   'P 1'
#
loop_
_entity.id
_entity.type
_entity.pdbx_description
1 polymer ?
#
loop_
_entity_poly.entity_id
_entity_poly.type
_entity_poly.pdbx_seq_one_letter_code
_entity_poly.pdbx_strand_id
1 'polypeptide(L)'
;LLSKSFKQSLSRISIVICPKLILQLSDISNSVREKLRNLLKSCRYFSLYLDESTDIRHLSQLSIFTRIVQDDFSCVEELLDFVSLHDTTTGLDIFLAVEDLLKKFDVDFNKCSSIMTDGAK
;
A
#
# COMPACT_ATOMS: atom_id res chain seq x y z
N LEU A 1 -6.64 -20.25 4.94
CA LEU A 1 -7.15 -20.23 6.34
C LEU A 1 -6.80 -18.97 7.12
N LEU A 2 -5.56 -18.46 7.16
CA LEU A 2 -5.19 -17.21 7.84
C LEU A 2 -5.73 -15.85 7.34
N SER A 3 -6.35 -15.67 6.16
CA SER A 3 -6.96 -14.38 5.72
C SER A 3 -8.41 -14.39 6.10
N LYS A 4 -9.02 -15.58 6.04
CA LYS A 4 -10.27 -15.84 6.73
C LYS A 4 -10.03 -15.70 8.23
N SER A 5 -8.95 -16.23 8.80
CA SER A 5 -8.63 -16.06 10.24
C SER A 5 -8.26 -14.62 10.59
N PHE A 6 -7.59 -13.86 9.73
CA PHE A 6 -7.27 -12.45 9.94
C PHE A 6 -8.51 -11.57 9.78
N LYS A 7 -9.35 -11.80 8.75
CA LYS A 7 -10.67 -11.16 8.62
C LYS A 7 -11.63 -11.57 9.74
N GLN A 8 -11.57 -12.81 10.22
CA GLN A 8 -12.37 -13.33 11.34
C GLN A 8 -11.83 -12.84 12.70
N SER A 9 -10.53 -12.62 12.82
CA SER A 9 -9.90 -11.99 13.98
C SER A 9 -10.24 -10.50 14.03
N LEU A 10 -10.20 -9.81 12.88
CA LEU A 10 -10.72 -8.45 12.71
C LEU A 10 -12.23 -8.38 12.98
N SER A 11 -13.02 -9.38 12.54
CA SER A 11 -14.46 -9.45 12.83
C SER A 11 -14.75 -9.79 14.29
N ARG A 12 -13.85 -10.51 14.98
CA ARG A 12 -13.94 -10.77 16.43
C ARG A 12 -13.53 -9.54 17.24
N ILE A 13 -12.57 -8.76 16.74
CA ILE A 13 -12.26 -7.41 17.24
C ILE A 13 -13.48 -6.49 17.04
N SER A 14 -14.26 -6.63 15.95
CA SER A 14 -15.49 -5.86 15.71
C SER A 14 -16.60 -6.06 16.74
N ILE A 15 -16.56 -7.09 17.59
CA ILE A 15 -17.60 -7.31 18.62
C ILE A 15 -17.41 -6.37 19.84
N VAL A 16 -16.25 -5.69 19.97
CA VAL A 16 -15.96 -4.76 21.08
C VAL A 16 -15.53 -3.38 20.56
N ILE A 17 -16.07 -2.92 19.43
CA ILE A 17 -15.78 -1.58 18.91
C ILE A 17 -17.07 -0.77 18.81
N CYS A 18 -17.23 0.22 19.70
CA CYS A 18 -18.28 1.23 19.57
C CYS A 18 -18.25 1.85 18.16
N PRO A 19 -19.39 2.04 17.48
CA PRO A 19 -19.45 2.61 16.12
C PRO A 19 -18.67 3.92 15.96
N LYS A 20 -18.59 4.72 17.04
CA LYS A 20 -17.80 5.95 17.12
C LYS A 20 -16.30 5.73 16.83
N LEU A 21 -15.71 4.65 17.31
CA LEU A 21 -14.28 4.36 17.09
C LEU A 21 -14.01 3.91 15.65
N ILE A 22 -14.94 3.15 15.02
CA ILE A 22 -14.83 2.79 13.60
C ILE A 22 -14.82 4.04 12.72
N LEU A 23 -15.74 4.97 12.97
CA LEU A 23 -15.80 6.23 12.25
C LEU A 23 -14.50 7.03 12.42
N GLN A 24 -13.99 7.14 13.64
CA GLN A 24 -12.73 7.84 13.90
C GLN A 24 -11.53 7.21 13.16
N LEU A 25 -11.44 5.88 13.14
CA LEU A 25 -10.38 5.19 12.40
C LEU A 25 -10.51 5.40 10.90
N SER A 26 -11.73 5.38 10.35
CA SER A 26 -11.96 5.68 8.94
C SER A 26 -11.59 7.12 8.59
N ASP A 27 -11.91 8.08 9.46
CA ASP A 27 -11.59 9.49 9.23
C ASP A 27 -10.08 9.71 9.22
N ILE A 28 -9.35 9.11 10.17
CA ILE A 28 -7.88 9.16 10.23
C ILE A 28 -7.29 8.50 8.98
N SER A 29 -7.76 7.31 8.62
CA SER A 29 -7.28 6.60 7.43
C SER A 29 -7.48 7.41 6.16
N ASN A 30 -8.65 8.03 5.99
CA ASN A 30 -8.93 8.90 4.86
C ASN A 30 -8.05 10.15 4.87
N SER A 31 -7.87 10.79 6.04
CA SER A 31 -7.00 11.94 6.18
C SER A 31 -5.55 11.63 5.78
N VAL A 32 -5.01 10.50 6.24
CA VAL A 32 -3.66 10.04 5.86
C VAL A 32 -3.59 9.75 4.37
N ARG A 33 -4.59 9.05 3.81
CA ARG A 33 -4.64 8.73 2.37
C ARG A 33 -4.70 9.98 1.50
N GLU A 34 -5.50 10.97 1.86
CA GLU A 34 -5.56 12.24 1.12
C GLU A 34 -4.25 13.03 1.21
N LYS A 35 -3.57 13.04 2.37
CA LYS A 35 -2.25 13.66 2.50
C LYS A 35 -1.23 13.00 1.58
N LEU A 36 -1.15 11.66 1.57
CA LEU A 36 -0.26 10.91 0.69
C LEU A 36 -0.57 11.15 -0.79
N ARG A 37 -1.87 11.16 -1.14
CA ARG A 37 -2.32 11.49 -2.50
C ARG A 37 -1.84 12.88 -2.92
N ASN A 38 -2.01 13.88 -2.04
CA ASN A 38 -1.58 15.24 -2.34
C ASN A 38 -0.07 15.34 -2.54
N LEU A 39 0.73 14.66 -1.70
CA LEU A 39 2.19 14.60 -1.84
C LEU A 39 2.62 13.96 -3.17
N LEU A 40 2.02 12.82 -3.54
CA LEU A 40 2.33 12.15 -4.82
C LEU A 40 1.92 12.97 -6.04
N LYS A 41 0.83 13.73 -5.94
CA LYS A 41 0.36 14.62 -7.01
C LYS A 41 1.25 15.84 -7.17
N SER A 42 1.68 16.47 -6.08
CA SER A 42 2.49 17.68 -6.11
C SER A 42 3.97 17.43 -6.37
N CYS A 43 4.50 16.25 -6.02
CA CYS A 43 5.93 15.98 -6.21
C CYS A 43 6.33 16.00 -7.69
N ARG A 44 7.62 16.19 -7.98
CA ARG A 44 8.11 16.07 -9.35
C ARG A 44 8.29 14.62 -9.77
N TYR A 45 8.92 13.83 -8.90
CA TYR A 45 9.15 12.41 -9.08
C TYR A 45 9.01 11.67 -7.75
N PHE A 46 8.73 10.36 -7.82
CA PHE A 46 8.74 9.46 -6.66
C PHE A 46 9.39 8.14 -7.03
N SER A 47 9.82 7.39 -6.02
CA SER A 47 10.33 6.02 -6.19
C SER A 47 9.48 5.04 -5.38
N LEU A 48 9.39 3.79 -5.85
CA LEU A 48 8.66 2.73 -5.17
C LEU A 48 9.60 1.69 -4.61
N TYR A 49 9.29 1.19 -3.42
CA TYR A 49 9.91 0.00 -2.84
C TYR A 49 8.85 -1.07 -2.69
N LEU A 50 9.13 -2.23 -3.27
CA LEU A 50 8.26 -3.39 -3.34
C LEU A 50 8.88 -4.49 -2.52
N ASP A 51 8.14 -4.96 -1.52
CA ASP A 51 8.55 -6.04 -0.63
C ASP A 51 7.53 -7.16 -0.73
N GLU A 52 7.96 -8.32 -1.22
CA GLU A 52 7.12 -9.50 -1.32
C GLU A 52 7.30 -10.37 -0.08
N SER A 53 6.28 -10.35 0.79
CA SER A 53 6.26 -11.22 1.96
C SER A 53 5.34 -12.40 1.73
N THR A 54 5.75 -13.59 2.17
CA THR A 54 4.90 -14.77 2.18
C THR A 54 4.28 -14.95 3.57
N ASP A 55 2.95 -14.99 3.65
CA ASP A 55 2.26 -15.21 4.91
C ASP A 55 2.33 -16.68 5.37
N ILE A 56 1.90 -16.95 6.61
CA ILE A 56 1.94 -18.31 7.18
C ILE A 56 1.00 -19.34 6.53
N ARG A 57 0.33 -19.00 5.42
CA ARG A 57 -0.38 -19.95 4.54
C ARG A 57 0.25 -20.10 3.17
N HIS A 58 1.41 -19.49 2.93
CA HIS A 58 1.98 -19.40 1.60
C HIS A 58 1.15 -18.53 0.63
N LEU A 59 0.44 -17.51 1.13
CA LEU A 59 -0.08 -16.45 0.27
C LEU A 59 0.91 -15.30 0.24
N SER A 60 1.25 -14.88 -0.98
CA SER A 60 2.11 -13.73 -1.19
C SER A 60 1.35 -12.42 -0.97
N GLN A 61 1.99 -11.51 -0.25
CA GLN A 61 1.51 -10.17 0.04
C GLN A 61 2.60 -9.17 -0.35
N LEU A 62 2.25 -8.31 -1.30
CA LEU A 62 3.08 -7.24 -1.80
C LEU A 62 2.86 -5.98 -0.96
N SER A 63 3.90 -5.53 -0.27
CA SER A 63 3.92 -4.24 0.41
C SER A 63 4.49 -3.19 -0.54
N ILE A 64 3.76 -2.10 -0.76
CA ILE A 64 4.17 -1.05 -1.70
C ILE A 64 4.43 0.24 -0.92
N PHE A 65 5.69 0.63 -0.84
CA PHE A 65 6.12 1.88 -0.24
C PHE A 65 6.46 2.90 -1.30
N THR A 66 6.31 4.19 -0.97
CA THR A 66 6.79 5.30 -1.78
C THR A 66 7.84 6.09 -1.04
N ARG A 67 8.80 6.62 -1.79
CA ARG A 67 9.70 7.67 -1.35
C ARG A 67 9.55 8.87 -2.26
N ILE A 68 9.19 9.99 -1.64
CA ILE A 68 8.88 11.25 -2.28
C ILE A 68 9.92 12.26 -1.84
N VAL A 69 10.58 12.93 -2.79
CA VAL A 69 11.48 14.05 -2.52
C VAL A 69 10.73 15.33 -2.81
N GLN A 70 10.65 16.22 -1.82
CA GLN A 70 10.02 17.53 -1.95
C GLN A 70 11.01 18.59 -2.45
N ASP A 71 10.49 19.75 -2.84
CA ASP A 71 11.30 20.86 -3.38
C ASP A 71 12.30 21.44 -2.36
N ASP A 72 12.02 21.29 -1.06
CA ASP A 72 12.90 21.67 0.04
C ASP A 72 13.95 20.59 0.39
N PHE A 73 14.07 19.56 -0.46
CA PHE A 73 14.91 18.37 -0.28
C PHE A 73 14.52 17.47 0.90
N SER A 74 13.39 17.72 1.57
CA SER A 74 12.86 16.78 2.54
C SER A 74 12.39 15.50 1.85
N CYS A 75 12.59 14.37 2.51
CA CYS A 75 12.15 13.07 2.04
C CYS A 75 10.98 12.58 2.88
N VAL A 76 9.94 12.09 2.21
CA VAL A 76 8.82 11.39 2.84
C VAL A 76 8.84 9.95 2.36
N GLU A 77 8.87 9.01 3.30
CA GLU A 77 8.84 7.58 3.04
C GLU A 77 7.65 6.97 3.75
N GLU A 78 6.71 6.40 3.00
CA GLU A 78 5.41 5.98 3.53
C GLU A 78 4.90 4.74 2.81
N LEU A 79 4.12 3.92 3.52
CA LEU A 79 3.42 2.77 2.96
C LEU A 79 2.16 3.23 2.21
N LEU A 80 2.02 2.82 0.95
CA LEU A 80 0.83 3.12 0.16
C LEU A 80 -0.27 2.07 0.31
N ASP A 81 0.08 0.78 0.19
CA ASP A 81 -0.90 -0.30 0.31
C ASP A 81 -0.23 -1.67 0.58
N PHE A 82 -1.05 -2.62 1.03
CA PHE A 82 -0.74 -4.04 1.04
C PHE A 82 -1.65 -4.76 0.04
N VAL A 83 -1.07 -5.32 -1.01
CA VAL A 83 -1.80 -6.04 -2.06
C VAL A 83 -1.59 -7.54 -1.90
N SER A 84 -2.66 -8.31 -1.80
CA SER A 84 -2.56 -9.78 -1.87
C SER A 84 -2.38 -10.20 -3.33
N LEU A 85 -1.30 -10.94 -3.62
CA LEU A 85 -1.09 -11.55 -4.92
C LEU A 85 -1.72 -12.95 -4.88
N HIS A 86 -2.82 -13.13 -5.61
CA HIS A 86 -3.56 -14.38 -5.64
C HIS A 86 -2.94 -15.34 -6.68
N ASP A 87 -2.73 -16.59 -6.28
CA ASP A 87 -2.28 -17.72 -7.09
C ASP A 87 -0.83 -17.65 -7.62
N THR A 88 -0.39 -16.53 -8.18
CA THR A 88 0.96 -16.34 -8.75
C THR A 88 1.61 -15.02 -8.30
N THR A 89 2.94 -14.97 -8.40
CA THR A 89 3.78 -13.81 -8.03
C THR A 89 4.68 -13.43 -9.20
N THR A 90 4.11 -13.43 -10.41
CA THR A 90 4.88 -13.05 -11.59
C THR A 90 5.14 -11.55 -11.61
N GLY A 91 6.16 -11.11 -12.35
CA GLY A 91 6.40 -9.69 -12.55
C GLY A 91 5.20 -8.95 -13.16
N LEU A 92 4.33 -9.64 -13.92
CA LEU A 92 3.08 -9.07 -14.43
C LEU A 92 2.07 -8.82 -13.31
N ASP A 93 1.90 -9.76 -12.38
CA ASP A 93 0.99 -9.61 -11.24
C ASP A 93 1.40 -8.42 -10.35
N ILE A 94 2.71 -8.29 -10.11
CA ILE A 94 3.30 -7.17 -9.37
C ILE A 94 3.08 -5.85 -10.12
N PHE A 95 3.32 -5.82 -11.43
CA PHE A 95 3.12 -4.62 -12.24
C PHE A 95 1.66 -4.16 -12.23
N LEU A 96 0.71 -5.08 -12.41
CA LEU A 96 -0.73 -4.76 -12.38
C LEU A 96 -1.16 -4.24 -11.00
N ALA A 97 -0.64 -4.83 -9.91
CA ALA A 97 -0.89 -4.34 -8.56
C ALA A 97 -0.40 -2.89 -8.36
N VAL A 98 0.78 -2.56 -8.85
CA VAL A 98 1.33 -1.20 -8.81
C VAL A 98 0.53 -0.24 -9.70
N GLU A 99 0.16 -0.65 -10.91
CA GLU A 99 -0.61 0.16 -11.84
C GLU A 99 -2.00 0.51 -11.25
N ASP A 100 -2.70 -0.49 -10.70
CA ASP A 100 -4.00 -0.29 -10.06
C ASP A 100 -3.90 0.60 -8.82
N LEU A 101 -2.82 0.46 -8.03
CA LEU A 101 -2.56 1.34 -6.90
C LEU A 101 -2.41 2.79 -7.35
N LEU A 102 -1.58 3.06 -8.35
CA LEU A 102 -1.33 4.42 -8.83
C LEU A 102 -2.59 5.05 -9.45
N LYS A 103 -3.43 4.25 -10.13
CA LYS A 103 -4.77 4.68 -10.55
C LYS A 103 -5.66 5.08 -9.38
N LYS A 104 -5.67 4.33 -8.26
CA LYS A 104 -6.44 4.69 -7.04
C LYS A 104 -5.95 5.98 -6.38
N PHE A 105 -4.66 6.27 -6.50
CA PHE A 105 -4.08 7.52 -6.02
C PHE A 105 -4.20 8.66 -7.04
N ASP A 106 -4.65 8.39 -8.27
CA ASP A 106 -4.72 9.35 -9.38
C ASP A 106 -3.34 9.99 -9.64
N VAL A 107 -2.34 9.13 -9.81
CA VAL A 107 -0.93 9.50 -10.00
C VAL A 107 -0.42 8.88 -11.29
N ASP A 108 0.25 9.69 -12.11
CA ASP A 108 0.86 9.24 -13.36
C ASP A 108 2.11 8.39 -13.08
N PHE A 109 2.14 7.18 -13.66
CA PHE A 109 3.30 6.29 -13.63
C PHE A 109 4.56 6.95 -14.21
N ASN A 110 4.43 7.90 -15.14
CA ASN A 110 5.57 8.62 -15.72
C ASN A 110 6.38 9.43 -14.70
N LYS A 111 5.81 9.72 -13.52
CA LYS A 111 6.51 10.37 -12.41
C LYS A 111 7.33 9.39 -11.56
N CYS A 112 7.16 8.08 -11.76
CA CYS A 112 7.93 7.06 -11.09
C CYS A 112 9.35 7.03 -11.66
N SER A 113 10.33 7.45 -10.87
CA SER A 113 11.74 7.51 -11.27
C SER A 113 12.47 6.19 -11.07
N SER A 114 12.01 5.36 -10.13
CA SER A 114 12.59 4.04 -9.89
C SER A 114 11.63 3.12 -9.13
N ILE A 115 11.83 1.82 -9.33
CA ILE A 115 11.17 0.74 -8.59
C ILE A 115 12.28 -0.16 -8.05
N MET A 116 12.24 -0.42 -6.75
CA MET A 116 13.17 -1.29 -6.05
C MET A 116 12.41 -2.50 -5.51
N THR A 117 12.89 -3.70 -5.79
CA THR A 117 12.37 -4.94 -5.20
C THR A 117 13.40 -5.48 -4.20
N ASP A 118 12.95 -6.18 -3.15
CA ASP A 118 13.85 -6.87 -2.21
C ASP A 118 14.71 -7.97 -2.85
N GLY A 119 14.40 -8.37 -4.08
CA GLY A 119 15.13 -9.39 -4.82
C GLY A 119 14.84 -10.81 -4.32
N ALA A 120 13.72 -10.99 -3.61
CA ALA A 120 13.19 -12.32 -3.34
C ALA A 120 13.04 -13.12 -4.64
N LYS A 121 13.31 -14.42 -4.54
CA LYS A 121 13.60 -15.31 -5.66
C LYS A 121 12.45 -16.27 -5.94
#